data_AF-A0A7G7G3W9-F1
#
_entry.id   AF-A0A7G7G3W9-F1
#
_cell.length_a   1.000
_cell.length_b   1.000
_cell.length_c   1.000
_cell.angle_alpha   90.00
_cell.angle_beta   90.00
_cell.angle_gamma   90.00
#
_symmetry.space_group_name_H-M   'P 1'
#
loop_
_entity.id
_entity.type
_entity.pdbx_description
1 polymer ?
#
loop_
_entity_poly.entity_id
_entity_poly.type
_entity_poly.pdbx_seq_one_letter_code
_entity_poly.pdbx_strand_id
1 'polypeptide(L)'
;MEAVEIRYSYLREVSESVVNFIKTEYWWEDDTNFKSSIENDLGITGDDAVELLEKFAQKFKVDLDGFDFSKYFSPEGVYVNPLLIPIIALLITLFLVKTFIAGIVYPFDSEQGKKIFNFINSDQINKFFNKIWPSKLEKLTVEDLITTAIKGKFIKRETVKFVIKKGVA
;
A
#
# COMPACT_ATOMS: atom_id res chain seq x y z
N MET A 1 -1.11 -12.56 -22.47
CA MET A 1 0.04 -12.86 -21.61
C MET A 1 1.27 -13.03 -22.48
N GLU A 2 2.28 -12.20 -22.26
CA GLU A 2 3.58 -12.26 -22.95
C GLU A 2 4.46 -13.33 -22.31
N ALA A 3 5.02 -14.24 -23.10
CA ALA A 3 5.95 -15.25 -22.59
C ALA A 3 7.38 -14.68 -22.55
N VAL A 4 8.01 -14.71 -21.38
CA VAL A 4 9.36 -14.21 -21.17
C VAL A 4 10.24 -15.36 -20.74
N GLU A 5 11.15 -15.78 -21.61
CA GLU A 5 12.09 -16.84 -21.29
C GLU A 5 13.23 -16.30 -20.43
N ILE A 6 13.45 -16.91 -19.27
CA ILE A 6 14.41 -16.43 -18.28
C ILE A 6 15.15 -17.58 -17.61
N ARG A 7 16.40 -17.36 -17.21
CA ARG A 7 17.13 -18.32 -16.36
C ARG A 7 16.65 -18.17 -14.92
N TYR A 8 16.46 -19.30 -14.23
CA TYR A 8 16.04 -19.29 -12.82
C TYR A 8 16.99 -18.47 -11.93
N SER A 9 18.31 -18.60 -12.13
CA SER A 9 19.30 -17.84 -11.37
C SER A 9 19.14 -16.33 -11.51
N TYR A 10 18.91 -15.85 -12.72
CA TYR A 10 18.72 -14.42 -12.99
C TYR A 10 17.39 -13.91 -12.42
N LEU A 11 16.30 -14.67 -12.58
CA LEU A 11 15.02 -14.33 -11.94
C LEU A 11 15.17 -14.22 -10.42
N ARG A 12 15.86 -15.17 -9.79
CA ARG A 12 16.11 -15.19 -8.35
C ARG A 12 16.97 -13.98 -7.91
N GLU A 13 18.06 -13.72 -8.61
CA GLU A 13 18.97 -12.60 -8.32
C GLU A 13 18.25 -11.25 -8.38
N VAL A 14 17.45 -11.00 -9.43
CA VAL A 14 16.67 -9.76 -9.54
C VAL A 14 15.61 -9.69 -8.45
N SER A 15 14.93 -10.79 -8.14
CA SER A 15 13.91 -10.82 -7.08
C SER A 15 14.50 -10.46 -5.71
N GLU A 16 15.63 -11.08 -5.35
CA GLU A 16 16.35 -10.79 -4.11
C GLU A 16 16.85 -9.33 -4.09
N SER A 17 17.35 -8.82 -5.22
CA SER A 17 17.82 -7.44 -5.35
C SER A 17 16.70 -6.40 -5.17
N VAL A 18 15.51 -6.65 -5.72
CA VAL A 18 14.34 -5.76 -5.57
C VAL A 18 13.84 -5.77 -4.13
N VAL A 19 13.71 -6.95 -3.51
CA VAL A 19 13.29 -7.04 -2.09
C VAL A 19 14.30 -6.32 -1.19
N ASN A 20 15.60 -6.56 -1.38
CA ASN A 20 16.64 -5.89 -0.59
C ASN A 20 16.65 -4.37 -0.82
N PHE A 21 16.41 -3.91 -2.05
CA PHE A 21 16.27 -2.49 -2.34
C PHE A 21 15.15 -1.86 -1.51
N ILE A 22 13.95 -2.45 -1.55
CA ILE A 22 12.79 -1.96 -0.80
C ILE A 22 13.08 -1.94 0.71
N LYS A 23 13.63 -3.04 1.25
CA LYS A 23 14.01 -3.13 2.68
C LYS A 23 15.03 -2.07 3.09
N THR A 24 15.97 -1.74 2.20
CA THR A 24 17.03 -0.75 2.48
C THR A 24 16.48 0.68 2.48
N GLU A 25 15.61 1.02 1.53
CA GLU A 25 15.07 2.38 1.42
C GLU A 25 14.08 2.71 2.55
N TYR A 26 13.28 1.73 2.99
CA TYR A 26 12.19 1.97 3.96
C TYR A 26 12.34 1.20 5.29
N TRP A 27 13.53 0.64 5.55
CA TRP A 27 13.89 0.02 6.84
C TRP A 27 12.91 -1.07 7.31
N TRP A 28 12.39 -1.90 6.39
CA TRP A 28 11.51 -3.03 6.74
C TRP A 28 12.28 -4.29 7.06
N GLU A 29 12.00 -4.87 8.22
CA GLU A 29 12.78 -6.00 8.70
C GLU A 29 12.31 -7.36 8.14
N ASP A 30 11.00 -7.69 8.00
CA ASP A 30 10.68 -9.08 7.64
C ASP A 30 9.42 -9.42 6.81
N ASP A 31 8.45 -8.53 6.67
CA ASP A 31 7.10 -8.90 6.22
C ASP A 31 6.88 -8.80 4.69
N THR A 32 7.90 -8.37 3.94
CA THR A 32 7.77 -8.10 2.49
C THR A 32 7.65 -9.40 1.70
N ASN A 33 6.42 -9.75 1.29
CA ASN A 33 6.13 -10.82 0.36
C ASN A 33 6.06 -10.26 -1.09
N PHE A 34 6.31 -11.10 -2.09
CA PHE A 34 6.15 -10.74 -3.51
C PHE A 34 4.74 -10.24 -3.86
N LYS A 35 3.72 -10.68 -3.12
CA LYS A 35 2.32 -10.25 -3.31
C LYS A 35 1.94 -9.01 -2.51
N SER A 36 2.83 -8.51 -1.65
CA SER A 36 2.59 -7.32 -0.86
C SER A 36 2.39 -6.12 -1.78
N SER A 37 1.33 -5.37 -1.53
CA SER A 37 1.05 -4.06 -2.12
C SER A 37 2.11 -3.07 -1.65
N ILE A 38 2.66 -2.27 -2.55
CA ILE A 38 3.54 -1.17 -2.16
C ILE A 38 2.80 -0.21 -1.22
N GLU A 39 1.58 0.18 -1.56
CA GLU A 39 0.76 1.06 -0.72
C GLU A 39 0.03 0.33 0.42
N ASN A 40 -0.89 -0.59 0.12
CA ASN A 40 -1.81 -1.11 1.15
C ASN A 40 -1.15 -2.01 2.21
N ASP A 41 -0.14 -2.79 1.83
CA ASP A 41 0.47 -3.78 2.71
C ASP A 41 1.74 -3.22 3.35
N LEU A 42 2.47 -2.37 2.62
CA LEU A 42 3.73 -1.82 3.10
C LEU A 42 3.65 -0.34 3.51
N GLY A 43 2.60 0.38 3.15
CA GLY A 43 2.36 1.75 3.58
C GLY A 43 3.11 2.83 2.81
N ILE A 44 3.80 2.49 1.72
CA ILE A 44 4.46 3.49 0.86
C ILE A 44 3.42 4.10 -0.08
N THR A 45 3.09 5.36 0.13
CA THR A 45 2.09 6.11 -0.65
C THR A 45 2.60 7.52 -0.97
N GLY A 46 1.86 8.30 -1.75
CA GLY A 46 2.17 9.71 -2.01
C GLY A 46 3.58 9.97 -2.54
N ASP A 47 4.26 10.94 -1.95
CA ASP A 47 5.60 11.39 -2.33
C ASP A 47 6.63 10.30 -2.03
N ASP A 48 6.45 9.52 -0.96
CA ASP A 48 7.29 8.34 -0.69
C ASP A 48 7.22 7.33 -1.84
N ALA A 49 6.03 7.08 -2.38
CA ALA A 49 5.87 6.17 -3.51
C ALA A 49 6.55 6.68 -4.79
N VAL A 50 6.50 7.99 -5.02
CA VAL A 50 7.21 8.64 -6.14
C VAL A 50 8.70 8.47 -5.97
N GLU A 51 9.25 8.81 -4.80
CA GLU A 51 10.69 8.70 -4.51
C GLU A 51 11.19 7.26 -4.63
N LEU A 52 10.44 6.27 -4.10
CA LEU A 52 10.76 4.85 -4.25
C LEU A 52 10.88 4.47 -5.73
N LEU A 53 9.91 4.86 -6.55
CA LEU A 53 9.87 4.48 -7.97
C LEU A 53 10.94 5.20 -8.80
N GLU A 54 11.27 6.43 -8.48
CA GLU A 54 12.39 7.15 -9.12
C GLU A 54 13.74 6.49 -8.81
N LYS A 55 14.00 6.18 -7.53
CA LYS A 55 15.22 5.44 -7.12
C LYS A 55 15.26 4.04 -7.72
N PHE A 56 14.12 3.37 -7.78
CA PHE A 56 13.97 2.07 -8.42
C PHE A 56 14.31 2.14 -9.92
N ALA A 57 13.77 3.13 -10.63
CA ALA A 57 14.03 3.35 -12.05
C ALA A 57 15.53 3.56 -12.32
N GLN A 58 16.19 4.38 -11.49
CA GLN A 58 17.62 4.62 -11.57
C GLN A 58 18.44 3.35 -11.30
N LYS A 59 18.12 2.61 -10.23
CA LYS A 59 18.88 1.42 -9.81
C LYS A 59 18.75 0.25 -10.79
N PHE A 60 17.55 -0.01 -11.28
CA PHE A 60 17.27 -1.14 -12.17
C PHE A 60 17.25 -0.76 -13.65
N LYS A 61 17.55 0.51 -13.99
CA LYS A 61 17.53 1.06 -15.35
C LYS A 61 16.19 0.79 -16.05
N VAL A 62 15.11 1.07 -15.32
CA VAL A 62 13.75 0.88 -15.80
C VAL A 62 13.24 2.18 -16.40
N ASP A 63 12.61 2.07 -17.55
CA ASP A 63 11.82 3.13 -18.14
C ASP A 63 10.42 3.18 -17.50
N LEU A 64 10.12 4.32 -16.86
CA LEU A 64 8.81 4.63 -16.28
C LEU A 64 8.06 5.69 -17.11
N ASP A 65 8.48 5.98 -18.34
CA ASP A 65 7.76 6.91 -19.21
C ASP A 65 6.31 6.47 -19.40
N GLY A 66 5.38 7.38 -19.09
CA GLY A 66 3.94 7.12 -19.15
C GLY A 66 3.38 6.31 -17.98
N PHE A 67 4.15 6.06 -16.92
CA PHE A 67 3.62 5.52 -15.67
C PHE A 67 2.73 6.56 -14.97
N ASP A 68 1.46 6.21 -14.74
CA ASP A 68 0.49 7.07 -14.05
C ASP A 68 0.48 6.76 -12.55
N PHE A 69 1.15 7.60 -11.75
CA PHE A 69 1.20 7.45 -10.29
C PHE A 69 -0.18 7.52 -9.65
N SER A 70 -1.08 8.37 -10.17
CA SER A 70 -2.43 8.56 -9.62
C SER A 70 -3.33 7.33 -9.74
N LYS A 71 -2.91 6.38 -10.59
CA LYS A 71 -3.58 5.11 -10.80
C LYS A 71 -3.26 4.07 -9.71
N TYR A 72 -2.08 4.16 -9.10
CA TYR A 72 -1.55 3.14 -8.19
C TYR A 72 -1.34 3.62 -6.76
N PHE A 73 -1.21 4.93 -6.56
CA PHE A 73 -0.94 5.52 -5.25
C PHE A 73 -1.97 6.58 -4.90
N SER A 74 -2.39 6.60 -3.62
CA SER A 74 -3.19 7.70 -3.12
C SER A 74 -2.40 9.01 -3.20
N PRO A 75 -3.03 10.11 -3.62
CA PRO A 75 -2.41 11.42 -3.49
C PRO A 75 -2.16 11.73 -2.01
N GLU A 76 -1.01 12.32 -1.71
CA GLU A 76 -0.72 12.81 -0.37
C GLU A 76 -1.61 14.02 -0.04
N GLY A 77 -2.34 13.92 1.08
CA GLY A 77 -3.25 14.95 1.56
C GLY A 77 -4.71 14.51 1.66
N VAL A 78 -5.43 15.08 2.62
CA VAL A 78 -6.85 14.80 2.81
C VAL A 78 -7.67 15.74 1.93
N TYR A 79 -8.03 15.30 0.72
CA TYR A 79 -9.02 16.02 -0.08
C TYR A 79 -10.43 15.73 0.46
N VAL A 80 -10.86 16.52 1.43
CA VAL A 80 -12.22 16.44 1.97
C VAL A 80 -13.15 17.27 1.09
N ASN A 81 -14.18 16.65 0.53
CA ASN A 81 -15.27 17.41 -0.10
C ASN A 81 -15.82 18.43 0.92
N PRO A 82 -15.86 19.74 0.63
CA PRO A 82 -16.30 20.76 1.58
C PRO A 82 -17.69 20.49 2.20
N LEU A 83 -18.59 19.83 1.46
CA LEU A 83 -19.92 19.44 1.94
C LEU A 83 -19.89 18.38 3.06
N LEU A 84 -18.80 17.61 3.16
CA LEU A 84 -18.61 16.57 4.18
C LEU A 84 -17.92 17.09 5.45
N ILE A 85 -17.29 18.27 5.39
CA ILE A 85 -16.63 18.89 6.56
C ILE A 85 -17.54 18.97 7.79
N PRO A 86 -18.80 19.45 7.72
CA PRO A 86 -19.66 19.50 8.91
C PRO A 86 -19.99 18.11 9.46
N ILE A 87 -20.14 17.10 8.59
CA ILE A 87 -20.39 15.71 9.00
C ILE A 87 -19.16 15.15 9.72
N ILE A 88 -17.97 15.37 9.16
CA ILE A 88 -16.70 14.95 9.77
C ILE A 88 -16.48 15.65 11.11
N ALA A 89 -16.73 16.96 11.19
CA ALA A 89 -16.63 17.72 12.44
C ALA A 89 -17.60 17.21 13.52
N LEU A 90 -18.82 16.83 13.13
CA LEU A 90 -19.78 16.20 14.03
C LEU A 90 -19.28 14.83 14.52
N LEU A 91 -18.76 13.98 13.62
CA LEU A 91 -18.21 12.67 13.99
C LEU A 91 -17.01 12.78 14.92
N ILE A 92 -16.09 13.72 14.67
CA ILE A 92 -14.94 14.02 15.55
C ILE A 92 -15.44 14.47 16.93
N THR A 93 -16.45 15.34 16.96
CA THR A 93 -17.03 15.81 18.23
C THR A 93 -17.64 14.67 19.02
N LEU A 94 -18.42 13.78 18.39
CA LEU A 94 -18.97 12.59 19.02
C LEU A 94 -17.86 11.65 19.53
N PHE A 95 -16.76 11.51 18.79
CA PHE A 95 -15.60 10.71 19.19
C PHE A 95 -14.91 11.28 20.44
N LEU A 96 -14.71 12.59 20.49
CA LEU A 96 -14.11 13.27 21.65
C LEU A 96 -15.01 13.17 22.88
N VAL A 97 -16.32 13.41 22.72
CA VAL A 97 -17.30 13.31 23.81
C VAL A 97 -17.33 11.90 24.39
N LYS A 98 -17.41 10.85 23.55
CA LYS A 98 -17.39 9.47 24.08
C LYS A 98 -16.08 9.14 24.79
N THR A 99 -14.95 9.63 24.29
CA THR A 99 -13.63 9.36 24.88
C THR A 99 -13.50 10.05 26.24
N PHE A 100 -14.01 11.28 26.34
CA PHE A 100 -14.05 12.04 27.57
C PHE A 100 -14.95 11.36 28.62
N ILE A 101 -16.18 10.98 28.25
CA ILE A 101 -17.09 10.26 29.15
C ILE A 101 -16.48 8.92 29.58
N ALA A 102 -15.90 8.16 28.65
CA ALA A 102 -15.22 6.91 28.97
C ALA A 102 -14.09 7.14 29.98
N GLY A 103 -13.26 8.17 29.81
CA GLY A 103 -12.19 8.52 30.75
C GLY A 103 -12.67 8.88 32.16
N ILE A 104 -13.83 9.54 32.27
CA ILE A 104 -14.47 9.82 33.57
C ILE A 104 -14.99 8.55 34.22
N VAL A 105 -15.64 7.67 33.45
CA VAL A 105 -16.29 6.46 33.97
C VAL A 105 -15.27 5.36 34.28
N TYR A 106 -14.20 5.23 33.50
CA TYR A 106 -13.19 4.18 33.60
C TYR A 106 -12.62 3.94 35.02
N PRO A 107 -12.27 4.96 35.82
CA PRO A 107 -11.77 4.74 37.18
C PRO A 107 -12.83 4.21 38.17
N PHE A 108 -14.12 4.38 37.89
CA PHE A 108 -15.21 3.93 38.76
C PHE A 108 -15.82 2.61 38.31
N ASP A 109 -15.93 2.41 36.99
CA ASP A 109 -16.45 1.19 36.38
C ASP A 109 -15.71 0.94 35.05
N SER A 110 -14.68 0.09 35.15
CA SER A 110 -13.83 -0.24 34.00
C SER A 110 -14.56 -1.00 32.89
N GLU A 111 -15.63 -1.75 33.20
CA GLU A 111 -16.42 -2.44 32.18
C GLU A 111 -17.29 -1.45 31.41
N GLN A 112 -17.98 -0.56 32.11
CA GLN A 112 -18.79 0.47 31.48
C GLN A 112 -17.93 1.46 30.70
N GLY A 113 -16.78 1.87 31.24
CA GLY A 113 -15.80 2.70 30.52
C GLY A 113 -15.36 2.08 29.20
N LYS A 114 -15.03 0.77 29.19
CA LYS A 114 -14.70 0.02 27.96
C LYS A 114 -15.88 -0.06 26.99
N LYS A 115 -17.10 -0.33 27.48
CA LYS A 115 -18.32 -0.35 26.64
C LYS A 115 -18.57 0.99 25.97
N ILE A 116 -18.42 2.11 26.69
CA ILE A 116 -18.60 3.46 26.15
C ILE A 116 -17.53 3.78 25.11
N PHE A 117 -16.27 3.45 25.39
CA PHE A 117 -15.16 3.66 24.45
C PHE A 117 -15.36 2.89 23.13
N ASN A 118 -15.78 1.62 23.24
CA ASN A 118 -16.01 0.70 22.12
C ASN A 118 -17.39 0.83 21.46
N PHE A 119 -18.30 1.67 21.97
CA PHE A 119 -19.67 1.79 21.49
C PHE A 119 -19.77 2.16 20.01
N ILE A 120 -18.80 2.94 19.51
CA ILE A 120 -18.64 3.20 18.08
C ILE A 120 -17.46 2.39 17.57
N ASN A 121 -17.76 1.28 16.91
CA ASN A 121 -16.76 0.40 16.29
C ASN A 121 -16.14 1.10 15.07
N SER A 122 -14.81 1.17 15.04
CA SER A 122 -14.03 1.65 13.89
C SER A 122 -14.40 0.92 12.60
N ASP A 123 -14.81 -0.35 12.66
CA ASP A 123 -15.22 -1.10 11.48
C ASP A 123 -16.46 -0.55 10.78
N GLN A 124 -17.45 -0.06 11.55
CA GLN A 124 -18.66 0.55 10.95
C GLN A 124 -18.33 1.90 10.31
N ILE A 125 -17.48 2.69 10.96
CA ILE A 125 -16.97 3.95 10.42
C ILE A 125 -16.17 3.68 9.13
N ASN A 126 -15.25 2.73 9.16
CA ASN A 126 -14.43 2.35 8.01
C ASN A 126 -15.29 1.85 6.84
N LYS A 127 -16.31 1.02 7.10
CA LYS A 127 -17.28 0.59 6.08
C LYS A 127 -18.07 1.76 5.48
N PHE A 128 -18.46 2.74 6.30
CA PHE A 128 -19.17 3.94 5.85
C PHE A 128 -18.27 4.82 4.97
N PHE A 129 -17.04 5.09 5.40
CA PHE A 129 -16.07 5.86 4.62
C PHE A 129 -15.67 5.14 3.33
N ASN A 130 -15.41 3.83 3.35
CA ASN A 130 -15.11 3.06 2.14
C ASN A 130 -16.28 3.04 1.14
N LYS A 131 -17.53 3.12 1.62
CA LYS A 131 -18.71 3.23 0.75
C LYS A 131 -18.81 4.62 0.10
N ILE A 132 -18.41 5.66 0.81
CA ILE A 132 -18.47 7.06 0.34
C ILE A 132 -17.28 7.40 -0.55
N TRP A 133 -16.12 6.83 -0.23
CA TRP A 133 -14.85 7.09 -0.88
C TRP A 133 -14.15 5.78 -1.24
N PRO A 134 -14.73 4.98 -2.17
CA PRO A 134 -14.06 3.77 -2.62
C PRO A 134 -12.75 4.15 -3.31
N SER A 135 -11.62 3.62 -2.82
CA SER A 135 -10.35 3.78 -3.54
C SER A 135 -10.49 3.06 -4.90
N LYS A 136 -10.24 3.80 -5.98
CA LYS A 136 -10.20 3.26 -7.34
C LYS A 136 -8.79 2.83 -7.75
N LEU A 137 -7.87 2.80 -6.79
CA LEU A 137 -6.46 2.55 -7.03
C LEU A 137 -6.25 1.10 -7.42
N GLU A 138 -5.47 0.89 -8.47
CA GLU A 138 -5.01 -0.44 -8.81
C GLU A 138 -3.89 -0.88 -7.86
N LYS A 139 -3.87 -2.17 -7.51
CA LYS A 139 -2.84 -2.71 -6.63
C LYS A 139 -1.51 -2.80 -7.38
N LEU A 140 -0.48 -2.07 -6.94
CA LEU A 140 0.91 -2.29 -7.35
C LEU A 140 1.63 -3.17 -6.32
N THR A 141 2.21 -4.28 -6.77
CA THR A 141 2.86 -5.26 -5.88
C THR A 141 4.38 -5.35 -6.10
N VAL A 142 5.07 -5.99 -5.16
CA VAL A 142 6.51 -6.27 -5.29
C VAL A 142 6.82 -7.12 -6.53
N GLU A 143 5.97 -8.09 -6.88
CA GLU A 143 6.11 -8.88 -8.11
C GLU A 143 5.95 -8.06 -9.40
N ASP A 144 5.16 -6.98 -9.39
CA ASP A 144 5.09 -6.03 -10.50
C ASP A 144 6.44 -5.31 -10.68
N LEU A 145 7.07 -4.89 -9.57
CA LEU A 145 8.39 -4.27 -9.59
C LEU A 145 9.46 -5.25 -10.09
N ILE A 146 9.43 -6.51 -9.65
CA ILE A 146 10.35 -7.55 -10.15
C ILE A 146 10.18 -7.75 -11.66
N THR A 147 8.93 -7.84 -12.12
CA THR A 147 8.62 -8.02 -13.56
C THR A 147 9.11 -6.82 -14.36
N THR A 148 8.87 -5.62 -13.84
CA THR A 148 9.30 -4.35 -14.41
C THR A 148 10.83 -4.26 -14.49
N ALA A 149 11.55 -4.64 -13.42
CA ALA A 149 13.02 -4.69 -13.40
C ALA A 149 13.59 -5.65 -14.45
N ILE A 150 12.97 -6.82 -14.63
CA ILE A 150 13.40 -7.80 -15.65
C ILE A 150 13.16 -7.28 -17.07
N LYS A 151 12.06 -6.57 -17.29
CA LYS A 151 11.65 -6.10 -18.63
C LYS A 151 12.28 -4.77 -19.01
N GLY A 152 12.79 -4.00 -18.04
CA GLY A 152 13.35 -2.67 -18.24
C GLY A 152 12.30 -1.59 -18.52
N LYS A 153 11.00 -1.90 -18.38
CA LYS A 153 9.90 -0.95 -18.53
C LYS A 153 8.72 -1.37 -17.67
N PHE A 154 7.90 -0.42 -17.25
CA PHE A 154 6.74 -0.72 -16.41
C PHE A 154 5.79 -1.74 -17.06
N ILE A 155 5.54 -2.84 -16.36
CA ILE A 155 4.59 -3.87 -16.79
C ILE A 155 4.05 -4.65 -15.59
N LYS A 156 2.74 -4.94 -15.61
CA LYS A 156 2.07 -5.74 -14.59
C LYS A 156 2.45 -7.21 -14.68
N ARG A 157 2.72 -7.84 -13.53
CA ARG A 157 3.07 -9.26 -13.42
C ARG A 157 2.04 -10.17 -14.06
N GLU A 158 0.76 -9.86 -13.95
CA GLU A 158 -0.35 -10.65 -14.51
C GLU A 158 -0.33 -10.73 -16.05
N THR A 159 0.31 -9.77 -16.71
CA THR A 159 0.41 -9.73 -18.16
C THR A 159 1.57 -10.57 -18.70
N VAL A 160 2.45 -11.07 -17.82
CA VAL A 160 3.67 -11.79 -18.18
C VAL A 160 3.64 -13.23 -17.68
N LYS A 161 4.16 -14.16 -18.48
CA LYS A 161 4.40 -15.55 -18.11
C LYS A 161 5.89 -15.86 -18.22
N PHE A 162 6.55 -16.02 -17.09
CA PHE A 162 7.95 -16.44 -17.07
C PHE A 162 8.08 -17.92 -17.44
N VAL A 163 8.95 -18.21 -18.40
CA VAL A 163 9.28 -19.57 -18.85
C VAL A 163 10.73 -19.83 -18.48
N ILE A 164 10.96 -20.76 -17.54
CA ILE A 164 12.31 -21.06 -17.08
C ILE A 164 13.05 -21.86 -18.15
N LYS A 165 14.15 -21.30 -18.66
CA LYS A 165 15.08 -22.05 -19.51
C LYS A 165 15.76 -23.12 -18.66
N LYS A 166 15.57 -24.39 -19.01
CA LYS A 166 16.43 -25.46 -18.48
C LYS A 166 17.84 -25.18 -19.00
N GLY A 167 18.77 -24.92 -18.09
CA GLY A 167 20.18 -24.90 -18.45
C GLY A 167 20.56 -26.26 -19.01
N VAL A 168 21.18 -26.29 -20.18
CA VAL A 168 21.91 -27.48 -20.62
C VAL A 168 23.04 -27.65 -19.61
N ALA A 169 23.04 -28.79 -18.93
CA ALA A 169 24.08 -29.20 -17.98
C ALA A 169 25.41 -29.42 -18.71
#